data_AF-A0AAD0VT00-F1
#
_entry.id   AF-A0AAD0VT00-F1
#
_cell.length_a   1.000
_cell.length_b   1.000
_cell.length_c   1.000
_cell.angle_alpha   90.00
_cell.angle_beta   90.00
_cell.angle_gamma   90.00
#
_symmetry.space_group_name_H-M   'P 1'
#
loop_
_entity.id
_entity.type
_entity.pdbx_description
1 polymer ?
#
loop_
_entity_poly.entity_id
_entity_poly.type
_entity_poly.pdbx_seq_one_letter_code
_entity_poly.pdbx_strand_id
1 'polypeptide(L)'
;MNEMDLTVSSNIYEAGVRYVNGEISVEGIIYGTVDGEPVDGDRMTTHRLHKAWVGDMGIGLQDSQGNRYLVIDFDEMQEFALQKLHLLLGLAYLGEAA
;
A
#
# COMPACT_ATOMS: atom_id res chain seq x y z
N MET A 1 -12.13 2.61 -18.15
CA MET A 1 -11.24 1.51 -17.75
C MET A 1 -12.12 0.65 -16.85
N ASN A 2 -12.55 -0.52 -17.30
CA ASN A 2 -13.48 -1.34 -16.50
C ASN A 2 -12.79 -1.68 -15.18
N GLU A 3 -13.40 -1.27 -14.08
CA GLU A 3 -13.18 -1.83 -12.76
C GLU A 3 -13.57 -3.31 -12.85
N MET A 4 -12.66 -4.15 -13.34
CA MET A 4 -12.73 -5.58 -13.09
C MET A 4 -12.80 -5.74 -11.58
N ASP A 5 -13.69 -6.60 -11.09
CA ASP A 5 -13.99 -6.80 -9.67
C ASP A 5 -12.69 -6.95 -8.85
N LEU A 6 -12.21 -5.86 -8.24
CA LEU A 6 -11.04 -5.89 -7.37
C LEU A 6 -11.53 -6.14 -5.95
N THR A 7 -10.81 -7.01 -5.22
CA THR A 7 -11.10 -7.29 -3.81
C THR A 7 -9.88 -6.99 -2.95
N VAL A 8 -10.11 -6.67 -1.68
CA VAL A 8 -9.02 -6.56 -0.71
C VAL A 8 -8.54 -7.96 -0.37
N SER A 9 -7.32 -8.29 -0.79
CA SER A 9 -6.73 -9.62 -0.55
C SER A 9 -5.85 -9.63 0.69
N SER A 10 -5.15 -8.53 0.97
CA SER A 10 -4.30 -8.37 2.16
C SER A 10 -4.19 -6.91 2.57
N ASN A 11 -3.74 -6.68 3.81
CA ASN A 11 -3.52 -5.36 4.38
C ASN A 11 -2.09 -5.24 4.92
N ILE A 12 -1.44 -4.14 4.60
CA ILE A 12 -0.16 -3.72 5.16
C ILE A 12 -0.44 -2.71 6.28
N TYR A 13 -0.13 -3.09 7.50
CA TYR A 13 -0.28 -2.28 8.72
C TYR A 13 1.06 -1.72 9.18
N GLU A 14 0.99 -0.72 10.08
CA GLU A 14 2.15 0.01 10.59
C GLU A 14 3.02 0.55 9.44
N ALA A 15 2.37 0.89 8.32
CA ALA A 15 3.07 1.19 7.09
C ALA A 15 3.75 2.56 7.16
N GLY A 16 5.01 2.64 6.75
CA GLY A 16 5.78 3.85 6.64
C GLY A 16 6.04 4.18 5.18
N VAL A 17 5.82 5.44 4.79
CA VAL A 17 6.24 5.95 3.48
C VAL A 17 7.71 6.28 3.54
N ARG A 18 8.51 5.59 2.72
CA ARG A 18 9.95 5.83 2.55
C ARG A 18 10.21 6.66 1.30
N TYR A 19 11.00 7.73 1.45
CA TYR A 19 11.51 8.53 0.33
C TYR A 19 13.03 8.50 0.26
N VAL A 20 13.58 7.83 -0.77
CA VAL A 20 15.03 7.68 -0.98
C VAL A 20 15.34 7.91 -2.45
N ASN A 21 16.37 8.71 -2.75
CA ASN A 21 16.85 8.97 -4.12
C ASN A 21 15.77 9.41 -5.13
N GLY A 22 14.72 10.10 -4.67
CA GLY A 22 13.62 10.53 -5.56
C GLY A 22 12.51 9.50 -5.73
N GLU A 23 12.59 8.35 -5.06
CA GLU A 23 11.62 7.26 -5.16
C GLU A 23 10.82 7.13 -3.86
N ILE A 24 9.53 6.81 -4.03
CA ILE A 24 8.59 6.59 -2.92
C ILE A 24 8.23 5.11 -2.90
N SER A 25 8.32 4.49 -1.73
CA SER A 25 7.80 3.14 -1.45
C SER A 25 7.12 3.11 -0.08
N VAL A 26 6.34 2.06 0.18
CA VAL A 26 5.73 1.81 1.49
C VAL A 26 6.34 0.55 2.08
N GLU A 27 6.76 0.61 3.34
CA GLU A 27 7.25 -0.53 4.12
C GLU A 27 6.30 -0.77 5.30
N GLY A 28 5.96 -2.02 5.60
CA GLY A 28 5.10 -2.34 6.74
C GLY A 28 4.98 -3.85 6.98
N ILE A 29 3.97 -4.23 7.78
CA ILE A 29 3.68 -5.63 8.13
C ILE A 29 2.42 -6.08 7.39
N ILE A 30 2.52 -7.14 6.60
CA ILE A 30 1.40 -7.63 5.77
C ILE A 30 0.66 -8.82 6.42
N TYR A 31 -0.67 -8.80 6.29
CA TYR A 31 -1.57 -9.87 6.70
C TYR A 31 -2.64 -10.13 5.63
N GLY A 32 -2.96 -11.39 5.37
CA GLY A 32 -4.01 -11.81 4.44
C GLY A 32 -3.51 -12.79 3.39
N THR A 33 -3.76 -12.51 2.11
CA THR A 33 -3.34 -13.34 0.98
C THR A 33 -2.70 -12.49 -0.11
N VAL A 34 -1.62 -12.99 -0.71
CA VAL A 34 -0.93 -12.42 -1.89
C VAL A 34 -0.71 -13.56 -2.88
N ASP A 35 -1.15 -13.39 -4.13
CA ASP A 35 -1.03 -14.42 -5.18
C ASP A 35 -1.55 -15.81 -4.79
N GLY A 36 -2.58 -15.86 -3.93
CA GLY A 36 -3.18 -17.09 -3.42
C GLY A 36 -2.47 -17.70 -2.21
N GLU A 37 -1.31 -17.17 -1.81
CA GLU A 37 -0.56 -17.63 -0.66
C GLU A 37 -0.86 -16.79 0.59
N PRO A 38 -1.08 -17.41 1.77
CA PRO A 38 -1.31 -16.69 3.00
C PRO A 38 -0.03 -15.99 3.48
N VAL A 39 -0.19 -14.77 4.00
CA VAL A 39 0.85 -13.98 4.66
C VAL A 39 0.37 -13.53 6.04
N ASP A 40 1.21 -13.68 7.07
CA ASP A 40 0.84 -13.44 8.46
C ASP A 40 2.01 -12.84 9.25
N GLY A 41 2.10 -11.51 9.27
CA GLY A 41 3.11 -10.79 10.05
C GLY A 41 4.45 -10.62 9.33
N ASP A 42 4.50 -10.86 8.02
CA ASP A 42 5.71 -10.71 7.23
C ASP A 42 6.03 -9.23 6.95
N ARG A 43 7.32 -8.89 6.90
CA ARG A 43 7.75 -7.58 6.43
C ARG A 43 7.61 -7.50 4.91
N MET A 44 6.95 -6.45 4.45
CA MET A 44 6.82 -6.16 3.02
C MET A 44 7.31 -4.75 2.73
N THR A 45 7.93 -4.57 1.56
CA THR A 45 8.15 -3.26 0.96
C THR A 45 7.57 -3.29 -0.45
N THR A 46 6.72 -2.31 -0.78
CA THR A 46 6.21 -2.17 -2.15
C THR A 46 7.34 -1.87 -3.12
N HIS A 47 7.11 -2.09 -4.41
CA HIS A 47 7.97 -1.47 -5.41
C HIS A 47 7.74 0.04 -5.43
N ARG A 48 8.53 0.75 -6.24
CA ARG A 48 8.39 2.20 -6.40
C ARG A 48 6.97 2.54 -6.85
N LEU A 49 6.32 3.40 -6.09
CA LEU A 49 5.05 4.00 -6.46
C LEU A 49 5.27 4.97 -7.62
N HIS A 50 4.49 4.85 -8.70
CA HIS A 50 4.61 5.72 -9.86
C HIS A 50 3.28 6.26 -10.39
N LYS A 51 2.14 5.82 -9.83
CA LYS A 51 0.82 6.35 -10.18
C LYS A 51 -0.09 6.37 -8.96
N ALA A 52 -0.88 7.42 -8.84
CA ALA A 52 -1.97 7.55 -7.88
C ALA A 52 -3.23 8.04 -8.60
N TRP A 53 -4.41 7.67 -8.10
CA TRP A 53 -5.70 8.16 -8.59
C TRP A 53 -6.71 8.24 -7.44
N VAL A 54 -7.78 8.99 -7.66
CA VAL A 54 -8.96 8.99 -6.80
C VAL A 54 -10.09 8.31 -7.56
N GLY A 55 -10.74 7.34 -6.94
CA GLY A 55 -11.91 6.64 -7.48
C GLY A 55 -12.95 6.40 -6.39
N ASP A 56 -13.97 5.62 -6.70
CA ASP A 56 -15.13 5.42 -5.81
C ASP A 56 -14.75 4.72 -4.49
N MET A 57 -13.69 3.91 -4.51
CA MET A 57 -13.14 3.25 -3.32
C MET A 57 -12.21 4.14 -2.48
N GLY A 58 -11.81 5.31 -2.99
CA GLY A 58 -10.87 6.23 -2.33
C GLY A 58 -9.59 6.48 -3.14
N ILE A 59 -8.46 6.63 -2.46
CA ILE A 59 -7.17 6.91 -3.09
C ILE A 59 -6.47 5.59 -3.46
N GLY A 60 -6.34 5.34 -4.75
CA GLY A 60 -5.64 4.17 -5.30
C GLY A 60 -4.20 4.48 -5.66
N LEU A 61 -3.32 3.48 -5.49
CA LEU A 61 -1.90 3.54 -5.83
C LEU A 61 -1.53 2.37 -6.75
N GLN A 62 -0.55 2.60 -7.63
CA GLN A 62 0.05 1.53 -8.42
C GLN A 62 1.58 1.64 -8.39
N ASP A 63 2.22 0.49 -8.16
CA ASP A 63 3.67 0.36 -8.17
C ASP A 63 4.22 -0.02 -9.55
N SER A 64 5.56 0.00 -9.68
CA SER A 64 6.24 -0.23 -10.95
C SER A 64 6.10 -1.64 -11.52
N GLN A 65 5.60 -2.60 -10.74
CA GLN A 65 5.28 -3.94 -11.22
C GLN A 65 3.79 -4.10 -11.59
N GLY A 66 2.99 -3.07 -11.37
CA GLY A 66 1.55 -3.08 -11.67
C GLY A 66 0.69 -3.51 -10.49
N ASN A 67 1.27 -3.77 -9.31
CA ASN A 67 0.50 -4.05 -8.11
C ASN A 67 -0.35 -2.83 -7.75
N ARG A 68 -1.58 -3.09 -7.32
CA ARG A 68 -2.55 -2.05 -6.98
C ARG A 68 -2.86 -2.08 -5.50
N TYR A 69 -2.99 -0.88 -4.95
CA TYR A 69 -3.24 -0.70 -3.53
C TYR A 69 -4.31 0.36 -3.31
N LEU A 70 -5.01 0.26 -2.18
CA LEU A 70 -5.92 1.28 -1.69
C LEU A 70 -5.39 1.84 -0.36
N VAL A 71 -5.33 3.16 -0.26
CA VAL A 71 -5.03 3.84 1.00
C VAL A 71 -6.25 3.70 1.91
N ILE A 72 -6.08 3.02 3.05
CA ILE A 72 -7.16 2.76 4.01
C ILE A 72 -7.13 3.76 5.15
N ASP A 73 -5.93 4.06 5.67
CA ASP A 73 -5.78 4.96 6.80
C ASP A 73 -4.44 5.70 6.73
N PHE A 74 -4.47 6.99 7.05
CA PHE A 74 -3.32 7.88 7.04
C PHE A 74 -3.35 8.72 8.32
N ASP A 75 -2.27 8.69 9.08
CA ASP A 75 -2.13 9.54 10.26
C ASP A 75 -1.28 10.76 9.90
N GLU A 76 -1.93 11.91 9.80
CA GLU A 76 -1.28 13.20 9.58
C GLU A 76 -0.46 13.68 10.80
N MET A 77 -0.56 13.01 11.95
CA MET A 77 -0.26 13.64 13.26
C MET A 77 1.13 13.36 13.84
N GLN A 78 2.03 12.62 13.17
CA GLN A 78 3.37 12.37 13.72
C GLN A 78 4.50 12.77 12.77
N GLU A 79 4.89 14.04 12.84
CA GLU A 79 6.27 14.44 12.51
C GLU A 79 7.21 13.75 13.51
N PHE A 80 7.63 12.51 13.24
CA PHE A 80 8.77 11.94 13.94
C PHE A 80 10.00 12.76 13.56
N ALA A 81 10.42 13.59 14.50
CA ALA A 81 11.62 14.39 14.45
C ALA A 81 12.84 13.48 14.22
N LEU A 82 13.18 13.22 12.95
CA LEU A 82 14.55 13.22 12.39
C LEU A 82 14.69 12.52 11.03
N GLN A 83 13.67 11.85 10.46
CA GLN A 83 13.78 11.28 9.11
C GLN A 83 12.43 11.36 8.40
N LYS A 84 12.44 11.55 7.07
CA LYS A 84 11.28 11.73 6.17
C LYS A 84 10.39 10.48 6.10
N LEU A 85 9.81 10.07 7.23
CA LEU A 85 8.92 8.94 7.35
C LEU A 85 7.53 9.51 7.63
N HIS A 86 6.63 9.39 6.66
CA HIS A 86 5.20 9.66 6.87
C HIS A 86 4.52 8.34 7.24
N LEU A 87 3.68 8.33 8.27
CA LEU A 87 2.99 7.12 8.72
C LEU A 87 1.71 6.92 7.91
N LEU A 88 1.65 5.81 7.18
CA LEU A 88 0.46 5.31 6.51
C LEU A 88 -0.04 4.10 7.32
N LEU A 89 -1.06 4.29 8.14
CA LEU A 89 -1.49 3.26 9.09
C LEU A 89 -2.04 1.99 8.42
N GLY A 90 -2.60 2.12 7.22
CA GLY A 90 -3.14 0.99 6.47
C GLY A 90 -3.07 1.15 4.96
N LEU A 91 -2.54 0.13 4.29
CA LEU A 91 -2.56 0.00 2.83
C LEU A 91 -3.12 -1.37 2.44
N ALA A 92 -4.26 -1.40 1.75
CA ALA A 92 -4.84 -2.64 1.25
C ALA A 92 -4.20 -3.02 -0.08
N TYR A 93 -3.71 -4.27 -0.20
CA TYR A 93 -3.34 -4.87 -1.47
C TYR A 93 -4.58 -5.39 -2.18
N LEU A 94 -4.74 -4.98 -3.45
CA LEU A 94 -5.89 -5.35 -4.27
C LEU A 94 -5.53 -6.52 -5.18
N GLY A 95 -6.30 -7.60 -5.07
CA GLY A 95 -6.26 -8.74 -5.99
C GLY A 95 -7.48 -8.79 -6.90
N GLU A 96 -7.44 -9.69 -7.88
CA GLU A 96 -8.63 -10.02 -8.68
C GLU A 96 -9.66 -10.75 -7.82
N ALA A 97 -10.95 -10.46 -8.00
CA ALA A 97 -12.02 -11.28 -7.44
C ALA A 97 -11.95 -12.69 -8.04
N ALA A 98 -12.07 -13.70 -7.18
CA ALA A 98 -12.21 -15.10 -7.58
C ALA A 98 -13.62 -15.40 -8.13
#